data_AF-A0A957D3Z5-F1
#
_entry.id   AF-A0A957D3Z5-F1
#
_cell.length_a   1.000
_cell.length_b   1.000
_cell.length_c   1.000
_cell.angle_alpha   90.00
_cell.angle_beta   90.00
_cell.angle_gamma   90.00
#
_symmetry.space_group_name_H-M   'P 1'
#
loop_
_entity.id
_entity.type
_entity.pdbx_description
1 polymer ?
#
loop_
_entity_poly.entity_id
_entity_poly.type
_entity_poly.pdbx_seq_one_letter_code
_entity_poly.pdbx_strand_id
1 'polypeptide(L)'
;MIEAILLDLDDTLLGNDMNTFMHHYFGLLSRHAGAMMDSQQFISELLICTRAMIANTDTAVTNRDAFWAAFAERNRMYDVAGLETYFEQFYRDTFPQLREQTQLRPNAARLVQHCLDQGLQVVVATNPVFPPIAIEHRLAWAGLPVDAYPFALVTNYSNMHATKPHPAYYQEILQKIGCEPESSLMVGDSWENDMVPAVGVGLSTYWIAGEDEMAPDTAVSINAQGSLDKLYEMVQAGWLQTL
;
A
#
# COMPACT_ATOMS: atom_id res chain seq x y z
N MET A 1 -6.32 13.41 -20.18
CA MET A 1 -4.96 12.87 -20.36
C MET A 1 -4.40 12.62 -18.99
N ILE A 2 -3.97 11.39 -18.74
CA ILE A 2 -3.43 10.98 -17.44
C ILE A 2 -2.07 11.65 -17.20
N GLU A 3 -1.92 12.26 -16.04
CA GLU A 3 -0.70 12.90 -15.53
C GLU A 3 -0.07 12.09 -14.38
N ALA A 4 -0.89 11.33 -13.63
CA ALA A 4 -0.43 10.50 -12.51
C ALA A 4 -0.95 9.06 -12.58
N ILE A 5 -0.10 8.10 -12.19
CA ILE A 5 -0.47 6.70 -12.01
C ILE A 5 -0.17 6.28 -10.57
N LEU A 6 -1.22 5.84 -9.88
CA LEU A 6 -1.21 5.30 -8.52
C LEU A 6 -1.22 3.78 -8.63
N LEU A 7 -0.15 3.14 -8.18
CA LEU A 7 0.04 1.70 -8.26
C LEU A 7 -0.02 1.12 -6.86
N ASP A 8 -0.94 0.19 -6.62
CA ASP A 8 -0.85 -0.66 -5.44
C ASP A 8 0.44 -1.52 -5.48
N LEU A 9 0.90 -1.97 -4.30
CA LEU A 9 2.13 -2.75 -4.18
C LEU A 9 1.85 -4.25 -4.11
N ASP A 10 1.07 -4.70 -3.13
CA ASP A 10 0.97 -6.10 -2.75
C ASP A 10 -0.07 -6.79 -3.64
N ASP A 11 0.23 -7.97 -4.16
CA ASP A 11 -0.56 -8.61 -5.22
C ASP A 11 -0.74 -7.79 -6.53
N THR A 12 -0.20 -6.57 -6.62
CA THR A 12 -0.21 -5.72 -7.82
C THR A 12 1.18 -5.56 -8.47
N LEU A 13 2.13 -4.85 -7.85
CA LEU A 13 3.51 -4.70 -8.35
C LEU A 13 4.42 -5.84 -7.89
N LEU A 14 4.11 -6.42 -6.73
CA LEU A 14 4.72 -7.61 -6.18
C LEU A 14 3.67 -8.73 -6.17
N GLY A 15 4.04 -9.96 -6.45
CA GLY A 15 3.16 -11.10 -6.22
C GLY A 15 3.34 -11.57 -4.79
N ASN A 16 2.32 -11.44 -3.94
CA ASN A 16 2.43 -11.87 -2.55
C ASN A 16 1.04 -11.99 -1.93
N ASP A 17 0.44 -13.18 -2.04
CA ASP A 17 -0.88 -13.47 -1.44
C ASP A 17 -0.91 -12.97 0.00
N MET A 18 -1.65 -11.89 0.23
CA MET A 18 -1.56 -11.17 1.49
C MET A 18 -2.02 -12.01 2.68
N ASN A 19 -2.87 -13.02 2.48
CA ASN A 19 -3.25 -13.96 3.54
C ASN A 19 -2.05 -14.80 4.01
N THR A 20 -1.33 -15.40 3.06
CA THR A 20 -0.13 -16.20 3.32
C THR A 20 0.98 -15.31 3.89
N PHE A 21 1.23 -14.15 3.27
CA PHE A 21 2.24 -13.20 3.74
C PHE A 21 2.00 -12.79 5.20
N MET A 22 0.76 -12.40 5.54
CA MET A 22 0.40 -11.98 6.89
C MET A 22 0.52 -13.10 7.93
N HIS A 23 0.24 -14.35 7.55
CA HIS A 23 0.46 -15.49 8.43
C HIS A 23 1.93 -15.63 8.85
N HIS A 24 2.85 -15.59 7.89
CA HIS A 24 4.29 -15.65 8.17
C HIS A 24 4.79 -14.42 8.91
N TYR A 25 4.29 -13.23 8.55
CA TYR A 25 4.61 -11.96 9.21
C TYR A 25 4.24 -11.99 10.70
N PHE A 26 3.01 -12.37 11.05
CA PHE A 26 2.60 -12.46 12.45
C PHE A 26 3.40 -13.52 13.22
N GLY A 27 3.77 -14.63 12.56
CA GLY A 27 4.65 -15.63 13.15
C GLY A 27 6.04 -15.09 13.52
N LEU A 28 6.67 -14.30 12.65
CA LEU A 28 7.96 -13.67 12.92
C LEU A 28 7.83 -12.55 13.97
N LEU A 29 6.85 -11.68 13.81
CA LEU A 29 6.66 -10.51 14.67
C LEU A 29 6.30 -10.92 16.11
N SER A 30 5.44 -11.92 16.29
CA SER A 30 5.08 -12.42 17.63
C SER A 30 6.27 -13.04 18.37
N ARG A 31 7.17 -13.73 17.67
CA ARG A 31 8.42 -14.25 18.24
C ARG A 31 9.37 -13.12 18.64
N HIS A 32 9.50 -12.08 17.81
CA HIS A 32 10.29 -10.90 18.15
C HIS A 32 9.71 -10.19 19.39
N ALA A 33 8.40 -9.96 19.42
CA ALA A 33 7.72 -9.32 20.54
C ALA A 33 7.89 -10.05 21.89
N GLY A 34 8.11 -11.38 21.87
CA GLY A 34 8.26 -12.22 23.05
C GLY A 34 9.38 -11.82 24.02
N ALA A 35 10.37 -11.03 23.57
CA ALA A 35 11.41 -10.49 24.44
C ALA A 35 10.94 -9.28 25.28
N MET A 36 9.85 -8.63 24.89
CA MET A 36 9.32 -7.41 25.53
C MET A 36 7.99 -7.64 26.22
N MET A 37 7.13 -8.50 25.66
CA MET A 37 5.79 -8.80 26.18
C MET A 37 5.29 -10.15 25.72
N ASP A 38 4.24 -10.66 26.37
CA ASP A 38 3.60 -11.90 25.95
C ASP A 38 3.14 -11.81 24.49
N SER A 39 3.47 -12.83 23.69
CA SER A 39 3.22 -12.83 22.25
C SER A 39 1.73 -12.80 21.89
N GLN A 40 0.85 -13.44 22.67
CA GLN A 40 -0.59 -13.42 22.40
C GLN A 40 -1.18 -12.05 22.76
N GLN A 41 -0.77 -11.51 23.90
CA GLN A 41 -1.13 -10.15 24.32
C GLN A 41 -0.69 -9.13 23.26
N PHE A 42 0.55 -9.23 22.78
CA PHE A 42 1.07 -8.35 21.74
C PHE A 42 0.23 -8.38 20.47
N ILE A 43 -0.08 -9.56 19.93
CA ILE A 43 -0.89 -9.67 18.70
C ILE A 43 -2.29 -9.09 18.91
N SER A 44 -2.90 -9.33 20.08
CA SER A 44 -4.19 -8.72 20.41
C SER A 44 -4.11 -7.19 20.41
N GLU A 45 -3.10 -6.61 21.07
CA GLU A 45 -2.92 -5.16 21.14
C GLU A 45 -2.57 -4.56 19.78
N LEU A 46 -1.73 -5.21 18.98
CA LEU A 46 -1.42 -4.84 17.60
C LEU A 46 -2.70 -4.69 16.77
N LEU A 47 -3.56 -5.72 16.76
CA LEU A 47 -4.81 -5.71 16.00
C LEU A 47 -5.80 -4.63 16.50
N ILE A 48 -5.85 -4.39 17.81
CA ILE A 48 -6.68 -3.31 18.39
C ILE A 48 -6.18 -1.95 17.93
N CYS A 49 -4.87 -1.70 18.02
CA CYS A 49 -4.27 -0.42 17.64
C CYS A 49 -4.31 -0.19 16.13
N THR A 50 -4.16 -1.24 15.31
CA THR A 50 -4.38 -1.15 13.85
C THR A 50 -5.82 -0.77 13.53
N ARG A 51 -6.82 -1.31 14.22
CA ARG A 51 -8.21 -0.88 14.05
C ARG A 51 -8.45 0.57 14.48
N ALA A 52 -7.84 1.01 15.57
CA ALA A 52 -7.92 2.40 16.01
C ALA A 52 -7.31 3.37 14.98
N MET A 53 -6.16 3.01 14.42
CA MET A 53 -5.53 3.73 13.31
C MET A 53 -6.42 3.79 12.06
N ILE A 54 -7.01 2.66 11.64
CA ILE A 54 -7.92 2.62 10.48
C ILE A 54 -9.18 3.46 10.73
N ALA A 55 -9.70 3.46 11.96
CA ALA A 55 -10.88 4.24 12.32
C ALA A 55 -10.59 5.73 12.55
N ASN A 56 -9.32 6.16 12.51
CA ASN A 56 -8.96 7.55 12.70
C ASN A 56 -9.43 8.40 11.51
N THR A 57 -10.15 9.48 11.80
CA THR A 57 -10.60 10.45 10.80
C THR A 57 -10.00 11.84 11.02
N ASP A 58 -9.12 11.99 12.03
CA ASP A 58 -8.40 13.24 12.26
C ASP A 58 -7.27 13.42 11.24
N THR A 59 -7.50 14.32 10.29
CA THR A 59 -6.55 14.67 9.22
C THR A 59 -5.26 15.32 9.70
N ALA A 60 -5.15 15.68 10.98
CA ALA A 60 -3.94 16.25 11.57
C ALA A 60 -3.05 15.20 12.27
N VAL A 61 -3.55 13.96 12.43
CA VAL A 61 -2.85 12.87 13.11
C VAL A 61 -2.47 11.80 12.11
N THR A 62 -1.17 11.51 11.97
CA THR A 62 -0.71 10.45 11.07
C THR A 62 -1.21 9.09 11.53
N ASN A 63 -1.32 8.14 10.60
CA ASN A 63 -1.72 6.76 10.91
C ASN A 63 -0.80 6.14 11.99
N ARG A 64 0.51 6.41 11.91
CA ARG A 64 1.53 6.03 12.91
C ARG A 64 1.19 6.60 14.28
N ASP A 65 0.90 7.89 14.38
CA ASP A 65 0.63 8.54 15.66
C ASP A 65 -0.70 8.07 16.25
N ALA A 66 -1.72 7.84 15.42
CA ALA A 66 -2.98 7.25 15.85
C ALA A 66 -2.79 5.83 16.42
N PHE A 67 -1.96 5.00 15.76
CA PHE A 67 -1.60 3.68 16.26
C PHE A 67 -0.90 3.75 17.62
N TRP A 68 0.15 4.56 17.74
CA TRP A 68 0.96 4.63 18.96
C TRP A 68 0.23 5.32 20.11
N ALA A 69 -0.64 6.29 19.83
CA ALA A 69 -1.51 6.88 20.86
C ALA A 69 -2.46 5.84 21.44
N ALA A 70 -3.12 5.03 20.59
CA ALA A 70 -3.98 3.94 21.04
C ALA A 70 -3.20 2.88 21.84
N PHE A 71 -1.97 2.56 21.40
CA PHE A 71 -1.11 1.63 22.12
C PHE A 71 -0.73 2.17 23.51
N ALA A 72 -0.28 3.42 23.59
CA ALA A 72 0.16 4.07 24.82
C ALA A 72 -0.95 4.17 25.87
N GLU A 73 -2.18 4.51 25.44
CA GLU A 73 -3.32 4.64 26.33
C GLU A 73 -3.64 3.34 27.07
N ARG A 74 -3.51 2.21 26.36
CA ARG A 74 -3.85 0.86 26.80
C ARG A 74 -2.70 0.17 27.53
N ASN A 75 -1.46 0.51 27.17
CA ASN A 75 -0.24 -0.17 27.61
C ASN A 75 0.69 0.79 28.37
N ARG A 76 0.12 1.57 29.31
CA ARG A 76 0.80 2.66 30.05
C ARG A 76 2.06 2.28 30.82
N MET A 77 2.29 0.99 31.02
CA MET A 77 3.47 0.46 31.70
C MET A 77 4.70 0.35 30.77
N TYR A 78 4.52 0.47 29.46
CA TYR A 78 5.60 0.37 28.49
C TYR A 78 6.06 1.75 28.03
N ASP A 79 7.37 1.85 27.79
CA ASP A 79 7.95 2.98 27.07
C ASP A 79 7.68 2.82 25.56
N VAL A 80 6.76 3.62 25.04
CA VAL A 80 6.34 3.57 23.63
C VAL A 80 7.48 3.91 22.67
N ALA A 81 8.32 4.89 23.00
CA ALA A 81 9.45 5.26 22.13
C ALA A 81 10.48 4.13 22.06
N GLY A 82 10.76 3.48 23.20
CA GLY A 82 11.60 2.30 23.28
C GLY A 82 11.03 1.11 22.49
N LEU A 83 9.72 0.85 22.61
CA LEU A 83 9.04 -0.21 21.85
C LEU A 83 9.06 0.05 20.35
N GLU A 84 8.83 1.29 19.93
CA GLU A 84 8.90 1.65 18.52
C GLU A 84 10.28 1.37 17.94
N THR A 85 11.33 1.86 18.61
CA THR A 85 12.72 1.59 18.22
C THR A 85 13.01 0.09 18.17
N TYR A 86 12.45 -0.68 19.10
CA TYR A 86 12.60 -2.13 19.14
C TYR A 86 11.92 -2.84 17.96
N PHE A 87 10.75 -2.37 17.53
CA PHE A 87 10.06 -2.92 16.36
C PHE A 87 10.63 -2.42 15.03
N GLU A 88 11.25 -1.24 14.98
CA GLU A 88 12.05 -0.83 13.82
C GLU A 88 13.21 -1.80 13.55
N GLN A 89 13.85 -2.34 14.60
CA GLN A 89 14.87 -3.39 14.46
C GLN A 89 14.30 -4.66 13.83
N PHE A 90 13.06 -5.05 14.19
CA PHE A 90 12.39 -6.16 13.53
C PHE A 90 12.26 -5.93 12.02
N TYR A 91 11.83 -4.75 11.60
CA TYR A 91 11.68 -4.42 10.18
C TYR A 91 13.02 -4.38 9.43
N ARG A 92 14.10 -4.02 10.13
CA ARG A 92 15.45 -4.01 9.56
C ARG A 92 16.06 -5.41 9.41
N ASP A 93 15.94 -6.23 10.46
CA ASP A 93 16.81 -7.41 10.61
C ASP A 93 16.05 -8.73 10.38
N THR A 94 14.75 -8.77 10.69
CA THR A 94 13.94 -10.01 10.65
C THR A 94 12.93 -10.01 9.50
N PHE A 95 12.25 -8.89 9.26
CA PHE A 95 11.29 -8.73 8.18
C PHE A 95 11.83 -9.11 6.78
N PRO A 96 13.14 -8.90 6.45
CA PRO A 96 13.71 -9.36 5.18
C PRO A 96 13.53 -10.85 4.85
N GLN A 97 13.33 -11.70 5.86
CA GLN A 97 13.06 -13.13 5.68
C GLN A 97 11.74 -13.38 4.91
N LEU A 98 10.79 -12.44 4.95
CA LEU A 98 9.51 -12.55 4.25
C LEU A 98 9.64 -12.46 2.73
N ARG A 99 10.80 -12.10 2.19
CA ARG A 99 11.06 -12.11 0.74
C ARG A 99 10.74 -13.47 0.11
N GLU A 100 10.95 -14.56 0.83
CA GLU A 100 10.64 -15.92 0.37
C GLU A 100 9.16 -16.15 0.09
N GLN A 101 8.28 -15.31 0.64
CA GLN A 101 6.82 -15.34 0.44
C GLN A 101 6.37 -14.41 -0.70
N THR A 102 7.29 -13.97 -1.56
CA THR A 102 7.02 -12.99 -2.60
C THR A 102 7.55 -13.46 -3.95
N GLN A 103 6.91 -12.96 -5.01
CA GLN A 103 7.22 -13.25 -6.40
C GLN A 103 7.39 -11.95 -7.17
N LEU A 104 8.52 -11.82 -7.85
CA LEU A 104 8.76 -10.70 -8.75
C LEU A 104 7.78 -10.74 -9.93
N ARG A 105 7.16 -9.61 -10.26
CA ARG A 105 6.37 -9.45 -11.48
C ARG A 105 7.25 -8.83 -12.58
N PRO A 106 7.61 -9.56 -13.65
CA PRO A 106 8.64 -9.11 -14.60
C PRO A 106 8.37 -7.74 -15.26
N ASN A 107 7.11 -7.40 -15.47
CA ASN A 107 6.73 -6.13 -16.11
C ASN A 107 6.44 -5.00 -15.11
N ALA A 108 6.50 -5.21 -13.79
CA ALA A 108 6.29 -4.14 -12.80
C ALA A 108 7.31 -3.01 -12.95
N ALA A 109 8.61 -3.34 -12.93
CA ALA A 109 9.67 -2.36 -13.11
C ALA A 109 9.65 -1.70 -14.51
N ARG A 110 9.25 -2.44 -15.54
CA ARG A 110 9.13 -1.93 -16.91
C ARG A 110 7.97 -0.95 -17.05
N LEU A 111 6.83 -1.26 -16.46
CA LEU A 111 5.66 -0.37 -16.42
C LEU A 111 6.01 0.93 -15.72
N VAL A 112 6.58 0.86 -14.51
CA VAL A 112 7.00 2.04 -13.75
C VAL A 112 7.98 2.89 -14.55
N GLN A 113 9.04 2.28 -15.10
CA GLN A 113 10.02 3.02 -15.90
C GLN A 113 9.37 3.67 -17.12
N HIS A 114 8.49 2.96 -17.81
CA HIS A 114 7.81 3.48 -18.99
C HIS A 114 6.89 4.66 -18.66
N CYS A 115 6.17 4.63 -17.54
CA CYS A 115 5.36 5.76 -17.06
C CYS A 115 6.25 6.97 -16.71
N LEU A 116 7.37 6.74 -16.03
CA LEU A 116 8.34 7.79 -15.72
C LEU A 116 8.95 8.43 -16.99
N ASP A 117 9.30 7.62 -17.98
CA ASP A 117 9.86 8.08 -19.26
C ASP A 117 8.86 8.94 -20.06
N GLN A 118 7.56 8.73 -19.85
CA GLN A 118 6.48 9.56 -20.40
C GLN A 118 6.20 10.83 -19.56
N GLY A 119 6.92 11.02 -18.45
CA GLY A 119 6.76 12.18 -17.57
C GLY A 119 5.59 12.10 -16.59
N LEU A 120 5.01 10.92 -16.38
CA LEU A 120 3.94 10.74 -15.40
C LEU A 120 4.49 10.78 -13.98
N GLN A 121 3.71 11.33 -13.06
CA GLN A 121 3.94 11.14 -11.62
C GLN A 121 3.55 9.71 -11.23
N VAL A 122 4.53 8.92 -10.80
CA VAL A 122 4.29 7.55 -10.31
C VAL A 122 4.19 7.55 -8.80
N VAL A 123 3.08 7.04 -8.26
CA VAL A 123 2.83 6.89 -6.83
C VAL A 123 2.73 5.41 -6.48
N VAL A 124 3.41 5.00 -5.41
CA VAL A 124 3.15 3.71 -4.77
C VAL A 124 2.05 3.92 -3.74
N ALA A 125 0.83 3.53 -4.10
CA ALA A 125 -0.38 3.71 -3.34
C ALA A 125 -0.78 2.44 -2.59
N THR A 126 0.09 1.91 -1.74
CA THR A 126 -0.18 0.72 -0.88
C THR A 126 -0.89 1.11 0.42
N ASN A 127 -1.62 0.19 1.05
CA ASN A 127 -2.35 0.46 2.27
C ASN A 127 -1.40 0.96 3.40
N PRO A 128 -1.53 2.21 3.88
CA PRO A 128 -0.55 2.84 4.76
C PRO A 128 -0.70 2.42 6.23
N VAL A 129 -0.60 1.11 6.48
CA VAL A 129 -0.65 0.48 7.81
C VAL A 129 0.71 -0.05 8.27
N PHE A 130 1.72 0.03 7.40
CA PHE A 130 3.08 -0.44 7.63
C PHE A 130 4.08 0.73 7.68
N PRO A 131 5.22 0.55 8.37
CA PRO A 131 6.31 1.51 8.35
C PRO A 131 7.01 1.65 7.01
N PRO A 132 7.67 2.80 6.76
CA PRO A 132 8.49 3.02 5.57
C PRO A 132 9.43 1.84 5.26
N ILE A 133 10.18 1.35 6.25
CA ILE A 133 11.14 0.24 6.09
C ILE A 133 10.49 -1.02 5.51
N ALA A 134 9.26 -1.35 5.92
CA ALA A 134 8.54 -2.51 5.41
C ALA A 134 8.08 -2.33 3.95
N ILE A 135 7.76 -1.10 3.56
CA ILE A 135 7.36 -0.74 2.19
C ILE A 135 8.58 -0.74 1.27
N GLU A 136 9.68 -0.14 1.72
CA GLU A 136 10.96 -0.09 1.00
C GLU A 136 11.51 -1.48 0.71
N HIS A 137 11.45 -2.40 1.68
CA HIS A 137 11.83 -3.79 1.47
C HIS A 137 10.99 -4.46 0.38
N ARG A 138 9.66 -4.33 0.43
CA ARG A 138 8.76 -4.93 -0.57
C ARG A 138 8.94 -4.32 -1.96
N LEU A 139 9.15 -3.01 -2.05
CA LEU A 139 9.52 -2.34 -3.29
C LEU A 139 10.85 -2.87 -3.86
N ALA A 140 11.87 -3.04 -3.03
CA ALA A 140 13.13 -3.65 -3.46
C ALA A 140 12.93 -5.09 -3.96
N TRP A 141 12.05 -5.88 -3.32
CA TRP A 141 11.72 -7.24 -3.79
C TRP A 141 10.93 -7.24 -5.10
N ALA A 142 10.15 -6.19 -5.37
CA ALA A 142 9.49 -5.93 -6.64
C ALA A 142 10.44 -5.43 -7.75
N GLY A 143 11.74 -5.29 -7.46
CA GLY A 143 12.73 -4.74 -8.39
C GLY A 143 12.64 -3.22 -8.55
N LEU A 144 12.01 -2.54 -7.58
CA LEU A 144 11.71 -1.11 -7.59
C LEU A 144 12.27 -0.40 -6.33
N PRO A 145 13.56 -0.54 -5.98
CA PRO A 145 14.08 0.06 -4.76
C PRO A 145 13.88 1.59 -4.78
N VAL A 146 13.42 2.15 -3.66
CA VAL A 146 12.91 3.53 -3.57
C VAL A 146 13.96 4.60 -3.95
N ASP A 147 15.25 4.27 -3.81
CA ASP A 147 16.37 5.15 -4.12
C ASP A 147 16.77 5.14 -5.60
N ALA A 148 16.28 4.18 -6.39
CA ALA A 148 16.55 4.07 -7.82
C ALA A 148 15.45 4.70 -8.71
N TYR A 149 14.28 4.99 -8.14
CA TYR A 149 13.12 5.48 -8.88
C TYR A 149 12.59 6.79 -8.27
N PRO A 150 12.37 7.85 -9.08
CA PRO A 150 11.83 9.12 -8.60
C PRO A 150 10.32 9.05 -8.40
N PHE A 151 9.85 8.23 -7.46
CA PHE A 151 8.43 8.18 -7.11
C PHE A 151 7.97 9.54 -6.58
N ALA A 152 6.82 10.01 -7.06
CA ALA A 152 6.20 11.25 -6.57
C ALA A 152 5.74 11.11 -5.11
N LEU A 153 5.29 9.90 -4.73
CA LEU A 153 4.91 9.54 -3.37
C LEU A 153 5.01 8.03 -3.18
N VAL A 154 5.48 7.61 -2.00
CA VAL A 154 5.37 6.23 -1.51
C VAL A 154 4.60 6.27 -0.20
N THR A 155 3.38 5.76 -0.19
CA THR A 155 2.50 5.82 0.99
C THR A 155 2.97 4.85 2.07
N ASN A 156 2.93 5.31 3.32
CA ASN A 156 3.22 4.51 4.51
C ASN A 156 2.49 5.12 5.71
N TYR A 157 2.51 4.43 6.85
CA TYR A 157 1.76 4.89 8.02
C TYR A 157 2.25 6.23 8.62
N SER A 158 3.45 6.70 8.30
CA SER A 158 4.04 7.91 8.90
C SER A 158 3.77 9.16 8.08
N ASN A 159 3.40 9.00 6.80
CA ASN A 159 3.18 10.13 5.90
C ASN A 159 1.72 10.26 5.41
N MET A 160 0.82 9.37 5.84
CA MET A 160 -0.61 9.39 5.53
C MET A 160 -1.46 9.47 6.79
N HIS A 161 -2.69 9.98 6.64
CA HIS A 161 -3.66 10.24 7.72
C HIS A 161 -4.98 9.45 7.55
N ALA A 162 -5.13 8.76 6.42
CA ALA A 162 -6.19 7.83 6.14
C ALA A 162 -5.61 6.53 5.56
N THR A 163 -6.36 5.43 5.65
CA THR A 163 -6.01 4.13 5.06
C THR A 163 -6.98 3.76 3.96
N LYS A 164 -6.63 2.77 3.12
CA LYS A 164 -7.65 2.07 2.33
C LYS A 164 -8.66 1.39 3.29
N PRO A 165 -9.95 1.29 2.95
CA PRO A 165 -10.63 1.75 1.73
C PRO A 165 -11.20 3.18 1.83
N HIS A 166 -10.71 4.05 2.71
CA HIS A 166 -11.32 5.37 2.90
C HIS A 166 -11.04 6.30 1.71
N PRO A 167 -12.05 6.98 1.12
CA PRO A 167 -11.84 7.95 0.04
C PRO A 167 -10.83 9.05 0.37
N ALA A 168 -10.76 9.45 1.65
CA ALA A 168 -9.80 10.43 2.16
C ALA A 168 -8.34 10.05 1.87
N TYR A 169 -8.01 8.75 1.78
CA TYR A 169 -6.68 8.27 1.42
C TYR A 169 -6.27 8.71 0.00
N TYR A 170 -7.16 8.52 -0.98
CA TYR A 170 -6.90 8.91 -2.37
C TYR A 170 -6.91 10.44 -2.53
N GLN A 171 -7.81 11.12 -1.84
CA GLN A 171 -7.85 12.59 -1.82
C GLN A 171 -6.53 13.18 -1.26
N GLU A 172 -5.99 12.59 -0.19
CA GLU A 172 -4.71 13.01 0.38
C GLU A 172 -3.55 12.77 -0.60
N ILE A 173 -3.52 11.65 -1.33
CA ILE A 173 -2.51 11.41 -2.38
C ILE A 173 -2.57 12.51 -3.43
N LEU A 174 -3.75 12.76 -4.00
CA LEU A 174 -3.97 13.77 -5.03
C LEU A 174 -3.51 15.16 -4.57
N GLN A 175 -3.85 15.53 -3.33
CA GLN A 175 -3.41 16.79 -2.73
C GLN A 175 -1.89 16.88 -2.61
N LYS A 176 -1.20 15.79 -2.19
CA LYS A 176 0.26 15.77 -2.04
C LYS A 176 0.99 15.87 -3.38
N ILE A 177 0.45 15.25 -4.43
CA ILE A 177 1.09 15.24 -5.76
C ILE A 177 0.65 16.41 -6.64
N GLY A 178 -0.43 17.11 -6.29
CA GLY A 178 -0.95 18.25 -7.02
C GLY A 178 -1.70 17.88 -8.31
N CYS A 179 -2.33 16.70 -8.35
CA CYS A 179 -3.07 16.21 -9.52
C CYS A 179 -4.58 16.21 -9.27
N GLU A 180 -5.34 16.40 -10.35
CA GLU A 180 -6.79 16.24 -10.34
C GLU A 180 -7.18 14.75 -10.44
N PRO A 181 -8.32 14.34 -9.84
CA PRO A 181 -8.82 12.96 -9.92
C PRO A 181 -8.95 12.45 -11.37
N GLU A 182 -9.51 13.27 -12.27
CA GLU A 182 -9.78 12.89 -13.66
C GLU A 182 -8.50 12.73 -14.49
N SER A 183 -7.38 13.28 -14.02
CA SER A 183 -6.05 13.14 -14.64
C SER A 183 -5.21 12.07 -13.96
N SER A 184 -5.82 11.21 -13.13
CA SER A 184 -5.15 10.20 -12.34
C SER A 184 -5.73 8.81 -12.58
N LEU A 185 -4.86 7.81 -12.67
CA LEU A 185 -5.23 6.39 -12.81
C LEU A 185 -4.84 5.63 -11.54
N MET A 186 -5.79 4.92 -10.92
CA MET A 186 -5.51 3.92 -9.89
C MET A 186 -5.43 2.51 -10.50
N VAL A 187 -4.39 1.77 -10.14
CA VAL A 187 -4.18 0.38 -10.52
C VAL A 187 -4.01 -0.44 -9.25
N GLY A 188 -4.85 -1.46 -9.06
CA GLY A 188 -4.77 -2.35 -7.91
C GLY A 188 -5.61 -3.61 -8.09
N ASP A 189 -5.36 -4.61 -7.26
CA ASP A 189 -6.04 -5.91 -7.27
C ASP A 189 -7.31 -5.93 -6.42
N SER A 190 -7.37 -5.08 -5.38
CA SER A 190 -8.44 -5.16 -4.40
C SER A 190 -9.66 -4.37 -4.84
N TRP A 191 -10.77 -5.05 -5.08
CA TRP A 191 -12.02 -4.37 -5.42
C TRP A 191 -12.45 -3.35 -4.35
N GLU A 192 -12.46 -3.79 -3.09
CA GLU A 192 -12.90 -2.98 -1.94
C GLU A 192 -11.88 -1.92 -1.54
N ASN A 193 -10.58 -2.24 -1.58
CA ASN A 193 -9.55 -1.31 -1.12
C ASN A 193 -9.09 -0.35 -2.22
N ASP A 194 -9.15 -0.73 -3.50
CA ASP A 194 -8.64 0.05 -4.61
C ASP A 194 -9.75 0.58 -5.51
N MET A 195 -10.60 -0.29 -6.06
CA MET A 195 -11.52 0.10 -7.12
C MET A 195 -12.66 0.97 -6.60
N VAL A 196 -13.42 0.48 -5.62
CA VAL A 196 -14.56 1.18 -5.01
C VAL A 196 -14.20 2.61 -4.56
N PRO A 197 -13.15 2.81 -3.73
CA PRO A 197 -12.81 4.15 -3.26
C PRO A 197 -12.18 5.04 -4.32
N ALA A 198 -11.38 4.50 -5.25
CA ALA A 198 -10.81 5.30 -6.33
C ALA A 198 -11.89 5.82 -7.28
N VAL A 199 -12.85 4.98 -7.68
CA VAL A 199 -14.03 5.41 -8.44
C VAL A 199 -14.83 6.45 -7.67
N GLY A 200 -15.03 6.25 -6.36
CA GLY A 200 -15.74 7.20 -5.49
C GLY A 200 -15.09 8.60 -5.41
N VAL A 201 -13.79 8.70 -5.65
CA VAL A 201 -13.04 9.98 -5.71
C VAL A 201 -12.95 10.54 -7.13
N GLY A 202 -13.31 9.76 -8.15
CA GLY A 202 -13.32 10.18 -9.55
C GLY A 202 -12.05 9.81 -10.34
N LEU A 203 -11.22 8.89 -9.82
CA LEU A 203 -10.06 8.41 -10.55
C LEU A 203 -10.48 7.49 -11.69
N SER A 204 -9.71 7.51 -12.78
CA SER A 204 -9.71 6.37 -13.70
C SER A 204 -9.18 5.13 -12.99
N THR A 205 -9.64 3.95 -13.36
CA THR A 205 -9.30 2.70 -12.67
C THR A 205 -8.95 1.56 -13.63
N TYR A 206 -7.90 0.81 -13.25
CA TYR A 206 -7.56 -0.48 -13.85
C TYR A 206 -7.55 -1.55 -12.77
N TRP A 207 -8.45 -2.52 -12.87
CA TRP A 207 -8.54 -3.60 -11.91
C TRP A 207 -7.61 -4.77 -12.30
N ILE A 208 -6.68 -5.12 -11.41
CA ILE A 208 -5.83 -6.29 -11.58
C ILE A 208 -6.63 -7.54 -11.23
N ALA A 209 -7.11 -8.25 -12.25
CA ALA A 209 -7.99 -9.40 -12.10
C ALA A 209 -7.86 -10.37 -13.28
N GLY A 210 -8.46 -11.55 -13.16
CA GLY A 210 -8.62 -12.44 -14.31
C GLY A 210 -9.46 -11.79 -15.42
N GLU A 211 -9.15 -12.07 -16.69
CA GLU A 211 -9.91 -11.47 -17.82
C GLU A 211 -11.41 -11.80 -17.77
N ASP A 212 -11.75 -13.03 -17.35
CA ASP A 212 -13.12 -13.52 -17.19
C ASP A 212 -13.69 -13.28 -15.78
N GLU A 213 -12.95 -12.62 -14.89
CA GLU A 213 -13.41 -12.34 -13.55
C GLU A 213 -14.49 -11.25 -13.59
N MET A 214 -15.61 -11.51 -12.91
CA MET A 214 -16.70 -10.55 -12.84
C MET A 214 -16.47 -9.58 -11.70
N ALA A 215 -16.64 -8.29 -11.99
CA ALA A 215 -16.74 -7.25 -10.98
C ALA A 215 -17.70 -7.67 -9.84
N PRO A 216 -17.24 -7.67 -8.57
CA PRO A 216 -18.08 -7.97 -7.41
C PRO A 216 -19.32 -7.07 -7.30
N ASP A 217 -19.21 -5.82 -7.74
CA ASP A 217 -20.34 -4.87 -7.79
C ASP A 217 -20.44 -4.20 -9.17
N THR A 218 -21.47 -4.55 -9.93
CA THR A 218 -21.73 -3.97 -11.26
C THR A 218 -22.16 -2.50 -11.22
N ALA A 219 -22.49 -1.94 -10.05
CA ALA A 219 -22.76 -0.51 -9.89
C ALA A 219 -21.49 0.36 -9.97
N VAL A 220 -20.32 -0.23 -9.75
CA VAL A 220 -19.02 0.44 -9.85
C VAL A 220 -18.46 0.25 -11.26
N SER A 221 -18.39 1.36 -12.01
CA SER A 221 -17.87 1.38 -13.37
C SER A 221 -16.37 1.66 -13.37
N ILE A 222 -15.58 0.67 -13.76
CA ILE A 222 -14.12 0.78 -13.96
C ILE A 222 -13.78 1.03 -15.43
N ASN A 223 -12.58 1.52 -15.74
CA ASN A 223 -12.18 1.81 -17.13
C ASN A 223 -11.68 0.55 -17.86
N ALA A 224 -10.97 -0.33 -17.16
CA ALA A 224 -10.48 -1.59 -17.71
C ALA A 224 -10.11 -2.58 -16.60
N GLN A 225 -9.92 -3.86 -16.97
CA GLN A 225 -9.41 -4.90 -16.10
C GLN A 225 -8.43 -5.81 -16.86
N GLY A 226 -7.62 -6.56 -16.11
CA GLY A 226 -6.74 -7.60 -16.64
C GLY A 226 -5.47 -7.77 -15.82
N SER A 227 -4.47 -8.45 -16.37
CA SER A 227 -3.18 -8.63 -15.70
C SER A 227 -2.30 -7.37 -15.77
N LEU A 228 -1.30 -7.29 -14.90
CA LEU A 228 -0.26 -6.25 -14.99
C LEU A 228 0.47 -6.26 -16.35
N ASP A 229 0.67 -7.45 -16.91
CA ASP A 229 1.28 -7.61 -18.24
C ASP A 229 0.39 -7.00 -19.32
N LYS A 230 -0.92 -7.19 -19.21
CA LYS A 230 -1.88 -6.60 -20.14
C LYS A 230 -1.94 -5.09 -20.01
N LEU A 231 -1.94 -4.57 -18.79
CA LEU A 231 -1.83 -3.13 -18.54
C LEU A 231 -0.58 -2.57 -19.21
N TYR A 232 0.58 -3.21 -19.03
CA TYR A 232 1.82 -2.77 -19.65
C TYR A 232 1.71 -2.70 -21.18
N GLU A 233 1.17 -3.73 -21.84
CA GLU A 233 0.90 -3.69 -23.29
C GLU A 233 0.01 -2.52 -23.71
N MET A 234 -1.07 -2.28 -22.95
CA MET A 234 -2.04 -1.22 -23.22
C MET A 234 -1.40 0.17 -23.07
N VAL A 235 -0.61 0.38 -22.02
CA VAL A 235 0.11 1.65 -21.80
C VAL A 235 1.11 1.89 -22.95
N GLN A 236 1.86 0.86 -23.38
CA GLN A 236 2.76 0.98 -24.53
C GLN A 236 2.01 1.30 -25.83
N ALA A 237 0.78 0.82 -25.97
CA ALA A 237 -0.10 1.10 -27.11
C ALA A 237 -0.82 2.47 -27.03
N GLY A 238 -0.56 3.27 -26.00
CA GLY A 238 -1.13 4.60 -25.85
C GLY A 238 -2.52 4.64 -25.22
N TRP A 239 -2.87 3.64 -24.39
CA TRP A 239 -4.17 3.61 -23.72
C TRP A 239 -4.40 4.79 -22.77
N LEU A 240 -3.34 5.27 -22.09
CA LEU A 240 -3.45 6.39 -21.14
C LEU A 240 -3.88 7.71 -21.80
N GLN A 241 -3.66 7.86 -23.11
CA GLN A 241 -4.09 9.03 -23.89
C GLN A 241 -5.56 8.94 -24.31
N THR A 242 -6.18 7.77 -24.17
CA THR A 242 -7.61 7.54 -24.48
C THR A 242 -8.53 7.79 -23.28
N LEU A 243 -7.94 7.97 -22.09
CA LEU A 243 -8.59 8.37 -20.84
C LEU A 243 -8.62 9.90 -20.72
#